data_AF-A0A5E4HVP4-F1
#
_entry.id   AF-A0A5E4HVP4-F1
#
_cell.length_a   1.000
_cell.length_b   1.000
_cell.length_c   1.000
_cell.angle_alpha   90.00
_cell.angle_beta   90.00
_cell.angle_gamma   90.00
#
_symmetry.space_group_name_H-M   'P 1'
#
loop_
_entity.id
_entity.type
_entity.pdbx_description
1 polymer ?
#
loop_
_entity_poly.entity_id
_entity_poly.type
_entity_poly.pdbx_seq_one_letter_code
_entity_poly.pdbx_strand_id
1 'polypeptide(L)'
;MKTKIILLILLCVIISITIPTVYADTTPQLPPNKKWELTFFDDFNGSTIDTTKWRGGYSHLQFCNNGTCPDQYSGVTVSNGVLELQGKAIPPDYSFKYANRAMIHTGGLNTNDAKFSQKYGYFEISMKTPYNSNGESNGAWIAFWALPIGKTDNSHQLPPGVQHEEVDIMEKIMGRHNMDYTTFNLQDYVNNEHGLKYPITRVGSLSNAFHKYGLYWRDDGSADGTMQLFFDGIPQGNEFKLNDKPNANSPYWKNGIYLILQVIPCPRINKSPWAGGESCSSLTTNNSPLIIDYVRVYKEVPLVRQTPKPIPTSTPTPPIQLQDNTLAQIIGFVLITFAIGYALKNKK
;
A
#
# COMPACT_ATOMS: atom_id res chain seq x y z
N MET A 1 70.17 11.70 -13.97
CA MET A 1 68.80 12.17 -14.27
C MET A 1 67.80 11.17 -13.70
N LYS A 2 67.10 11.55 -12.63
CA LYS A 2 66.02 10.75 -12.02
C LYS A 2 64.76 11.61 -12.04
N THR A 3 63.82 11.33 -12.95
CA THR A 3 62.54 12.04 -12.99
C THR A 3 61.52 11.19 -12.26
N LYS A 4 61.13 11.62 -11.05
CA LYS A 4 60.01 11.04 -10.29
C LYS A 4 58.72 11.58 -10.89
N ILE A 5 57.89 10.72 -11.47
CA ILE A 5 56.51 11.04 -11.85
C ILE A 5 55.65 10.83 -10.60
N ILE A 6 55.08 11.91 -10.08
CA ILE A 6 54.11 11.88 -8.98
C ILE A 6 52.74 11.65 -9.61
N LEU A 7 52.12 10.52 -9.29
CA LEU A 7 50.75 10.19 -9.67
C LEU A 7 49.80 10.89 -8.68
N LEU A 8 49.12 11.95 -9.11
CA LEU A 8 48.05 12.59 -8.33
C LEU A 8 46.77 11.75 -8.49
N ILE A 9 46.36 11.05 -7.44
CA ILE A 9 45.04 10.39 -7.37
C ILE A 9 44.02 11.46 -6.96
N LEU A 10 43.22 11.90 -7.93
CA LEU A 10 42.09 12.80 -7.68
C LEU A 10 40.95 11.98 -7.06
N LEU A 11 40.81 12.05 -5.73
CA LEU A 11 39.69 11.45 -5.01
C LEU A 11 38.44 12.33 -5.23
N CYS A 12 37.67 12.03 -6.28
CA CYS A 12 36.33 12.62 -6.46
C CYS A 12 35.39 12.04 -5.40
N VAL A 13 35.19 12.78 -4.31
CA VAL A 13 34.10 12.54 -3.36
C VAL A 13 32.80 12.88 -4.09
N ILE A 14 32.11 11.87 -4.60
CA ILE A 14 30.74 12.00 -5.10
C ILE A 14 29.87 12.17 -3.86
N ILE A 15 29.56 13.42 -3.52
CA ILE A 15 28.49 13.74 -2.58
C ILE A 15 27.20 13.37 -3.29
N SER A 16 26.64 12.20 -2.97
CA SER A 16 25.29 11.82 -3.38
C SER A 16 24.31 12.80 -2.74
N ILE A 17 23.94 13.84 -3.48
CA ILE A 17 22.80 14.68 -3.17
C ILE A 17 21.58 13.80 -3.40
N THR A 18 21.07 13.19 -2.33
CA THR A 18 19.73 12.58 -2.35
C THR A 18 18.74 13.72 -2.48
N ILE A 19 18.33 14.02 -3.70
CA ILE A 19 17.12 14.82 -3.92
C ILE A 19 15.99 13.97 -3.33
N PRO A 20 15.25 14.44 -2.31
CA PRO A 20 14.06 13.73 -1.89
C PRO A 20 13.14 13.66 -3.11
N THR A 21 12.95 12.47 -3.65
CA THR A 21 11.93 12.20 -4.64
C THR A 21 10.61 12.60 -3.98
N VAL A 22 10.06 13.74 -4.40
CA VAL A 22 8.67 14.08 -4.11
C VAL A 22 7.87 13.08 -4.92
N TYR A 23 7.56 11.94 -4.32
CA TYR A 23 6.56 11.04 -4.86
C TYR A 23 5.28 11.88 -4.96
N ALA A 24 4.81 12.12 -6.18
CA ALA A 24 3.51 12.74 -6.39
C ALA A 24 2.49 11.96 -5.56
N ASP A 25 1.68 12.69 -4.79
CA ASP A 25 0.59 12.10 -4.03
C ASP A 25 -0.38 11.45 -5.02
N THR A 26 -0.41 10.11 -5.02
CA THR A 26 -1.27 9.32 -5.92
C THR A 26 -2.64 9.07 -5.31
N THR A 27 -2.92 9.62 -4.13
CA THR A 27 -4.24 9.54 -3.53
C THR A 27 -5.25 10.35 -4.34
N PRO A 28 -6.54 9.97 -4.33
CA PRO A 28 -7.58 10.72 -5.01
C PRO A 28 -7.64 12.17 -4.50
N GLN A 29 -7.89 13.11 -5.41
CA GLN A 29 -8.06 14.50 -5.04
C GLN A 29 -9.30 14.67 -4.15
N LEU A 30 -9.09 15.27 -2.98
CA LEU A 30 -10.16 15.60 -2.05
C LEU A 30 -10.67 17.03 -2.25
N PRO A 31 -11.91 17.33 -1.80
CA PRO A 31 -12.39 18.70 -1.66
C PRO A 31 -11.42 19.57 -0.84
N PRO A 32 -11.31 20.89 -1.11
CA PRO A 32 -10.33 21.76 -0.45
C PRO A 32 -10.42 21.86 1.09
N ASN A 33 -11.53 21.41 1.68
CA ASN A 33 -11.78 21.39 3.12
C ASN A 33 -11.51 20.01 3.76
N LYS A 34 -10.95 19.06 3.01
CA LYS A 34 -10.58 17.73 3.49
C LYS A 34 -9.11 17.44 3.21
N LYS A 35 -8.57 16.46 3.94
CA LYS A 35 -7.24 15.88 3.70
C LYS A 35 -7.27 14.38 4.01
N TRP A 36 -6.27 13.68 3.51
CA TRP A 36 -6.00 12.30 3.88
C TRP A 36 -5.26 12.22 5.21
N GLU A 37 -5.69 11.29 6.06
CA GLU A 37 -4.97 10.85 7.25
C GLU A 37 -4.63 9.37 7.09
N LEU A 38 -3.35 8.99 7.24
CA LEU A 38 -2.92 7.60 7.17
C LEU A 38 -3.37 6.85 8.43
N THR A 39 -4.16 5.80 8.26
CA THR A 39 -4.77 5.03 9.36
C THR A 39 -4.22 3.62 9.48
N PHE A 40 -3.72 3.05 8.39
CA PHE A 40 -3.00 1.78 8.39
C PHE A 40 -1.90 1.83 7.35
N PHE A 41 -0.73 1.27 7.67
CA PHE A 41 0.34 1.10 6.71
C PHE A 41 1.22 -0.08 7.08
N ASP A 42 1.80 -0.71 6.07
CA ASP A 42 2.96 -1.57 6.19
C ASP A 42 3.84 -1.36 4.96
N ASP A 43 5.06 -0.86 5.20
CA ASP A 43 6.09 -0.65 4.17
C ASP A 43 7.08 -1.82 4.13
N PHE A 44 6.83 -2.90 4.89
CA PHE A 44 7.62 -4.15 4.89
C PHE A 44 9.14 -3.97 5.08
N ASN A 45 9.55 -2.90 5.77
CA ASN A 45 10.96 -2.57 6.07
C ASN A 45 11.60 -3.45 7.15
N GLY A 46 10.83 -4.37 7.76
CA GLY A 46 11.32 -5.32 8.75
C GLY A 46 12.09 -6.49 8.13
N SER A 47 12.45 -7.46 8.98
CA SER A 47 13.05 -8.74 8.57
C SER A 47 12.07 -9.91 8.60
N THR A 48 10.85 -9.68 9.07
CA THR A 48 9.75 -10.65 9.20
C THR A 48 8.42 -9.94 9.03
N ILE A 49 7.36 -10.70 8.74
CA ILE A 49 6.00 -10.16 8.74
C ILE A 49 5.63 -9.58 10.12
N ASP A 50 4.96 -8.42 10.12
CA ASP A 50 4.44 -7.81 11.36
C ASP A 50 3.15 -8.53 11.77
N THR A 51 3.26 -9.45 12.73
CA THR A 51 2.12 -10.25 13.23
C THR A 51 1.15 -9.45 14.09
N THR A 52 1.47 -8.19 14.41
CA THR A 52 0.51 -7.26 15.03
C THR A 52 -0.49 -6.73 14.00
N LYS A 53 -0.10 -6.70 12.71
CA LYS A 53 -0.94 -6.24 11.59
C LYS A 53 -1.54 -7.39 10.78
N TRP A 54 -0.78 -8.47 10.59
CA TRP A 54 -1.13 -9.54 9.67
C TRP A 54 -1.26 -10.90 10.36
N ARG A 55 -2.23 -11.69 9.94
CA ARG A 55 -2.35 -13.12 10.25
C ARG A 55 -2.05 -13.93 8.99
N GLY A 56 -1.41 -15.09 9.15
CA GLY A 56 -1.16 -16.02 8.05
C GLY A 56 -2.22 -17.12 7.98
N GLY A 57 -2.58 -17.55 6.76
CA GLY A 57 -3.53 -18.65 6.55
C GLY A 57 -4.99 -18.29 6.87
N TYR A 58 -5.95 -19.18 6.56
CA TYR A 58 -7.39 -18.90 6.71
C TYR A 58 -7.98 -19.34 8.05
N SER A 59 -7.19 -19.99 8.91
CA SER A 59 -7.70 -20.62 10.14
C SER A 59 -8.53 -19.67 11.02
N HIS A 60 -8.16 -18.39 11.07
CA HIS A 60 -8.89 -17.36 11.83
C HIS A 60 -10.16 -16.82 11.14
N LEU A 61 -10.32 -17.02 9.84
CA LEU A 61 -11.48 -16.58 9.06
C LEU A 61 -12.52 -17.69 8.84
N GLN A 62 -12.28 -18.91 9.35
CA GLN A 62 -13.11 -20.09 9.11
C GLN A 62 -13.23 -20.51 7.63
N PHE A 63 -12.37 -20.00 6.75
CA PHE A 63 -12.40 -20.34 5.31
C PHE A 63 -11.68 -21.65 4.98
N CYS A 64 -11.47 -22.53 5.95
CA CYS A 64 -10.80 -23.81 5.70
C CYS A 64 -11.71 -24.76 4.92
N ASN A 65 -11.16 -25.45 3.93
CA ASN A 65 -11.92 -26.38 3.09
C ASN A 65 -11.81 -27.81 3.64
N ASN A 66 -12.92 -28.40 4.08
CA ASN A 66 -12.97 -29.74 4.69
C ASN A 66 -11.91 -29.94 5.80
N GLY A 67 -11.78 -28.95 6.69
CA GLY A 67 -10.80 -28.96 7.78
C GLY A 67 -9.35 -28.67 7.37
N THR A 68 -9.07 -28.47 6.08
CA THR A 68 -7.73 -28.09 5.58
C THR A 68 -7.65 -26.58 5.40
N CYS A 69 -6.64 -25.95 6.01
CA CYS A 69 -6.33 -24.54 5.85
C CYS A 69 -4.97 -24.38 5.14
N PRO A 70 -4.68 -23.24 4.50
CA PRO A 70 -3.31 -22.83 4.18
C PRO A 70 -2.46 -22.80 5.44
N ASP A 71 -1.24 -23.29 5.32
CA ASP A 71 -0.26 -23.25 6.39
C ASP A 71 0.03 -21.79 6.77
N GLN A 72 0.07 -21.49 8.07
CA GLN A 72 0.30 -20.14 8.55
C GLN A 72 1.68 -19.64 8.07
N TYR A 73 1.67 -18.47 7.41
CA TYR A 73 2.87 -17.80 6.88
C TYR A 73 3.70 -18.62 5.88
N SER A 74 3.15 -19.72 5.34
CA SER A 74 3.82 -20.47 4.27
C SER A 74 3.94 -19.60 3.03
N GLY A 75 5.16 -19.50 2.49
CA GLY A 75 5.42 -18.69 1.31
C GLY A 75 5.31 -17.18 1.57
N VAL A 76 5.47 -16.75 2.82
CA VAL A 76 5.45 -15.34 3.23
C VAL A 76 6.86 -14.95 3.67
N THR A 77 7.51 -14.08 2.91
CA THR A 77 8.85 -13.59 3.23
C THR A 77 8.85 -12.07 3.23
N VAL A 78 9.41 -11.44 4.27
CA VAL A 78 9.65 -10.00 4.31
C VAL A 78 11.15 -9.77 4.35
N SER A 79 11.68 -9.07 3.36
CA SER A 79 13.09 -8.71 3.31
C SER A 79 13.30 -7.56 2.32
N ASN A 80 14.37 -6.80 2.49
CA ASN A 80 14.78 -5.74 1.54
C ASN A 80 13.66 -4.72 1.22
N GLY A 81 12.81 -4.40 2.21
CA GLY A 81 11.73 -3.42 2.05
C GLY A 81 10.53 -3.93 1.25
N VAL A 82 10.37 -5.24 1.06
CA VAL A 82 9.22 -5.82 0.36
C VAL A 82 8.67 -7.05 1.08
N LEU A 83 7.39 -7.31 0.84
CA LEU A 83 6.75 -8.59 1.10
C LEU A 83 6.73 -9.43 -0.20
N GLU A 84 7.17 -10.68 -0.11
CA GLU A 84 7.04 -11.68 -1.16
C GLU A 84 6.02 -12.74 -0.74
N LEU A 85 5.01 -12.96 -1.58
CA LEU A 85 4.06 -14.05 -1.46
C LEU A 85 4.29 -15.08 -2.56
N GLN A 86 4.65 -16.30 -2.16
CA GLN A 86 4.95 -17.39 -3.06
C GLN A 86 4.14 -18.64 -2.71
N GLY A 87 3.21 -19.00 -3.59
CA GLY A 87 2.52 -20.27 -3.48
C GLY A 87 3.49 -21.47 -3.48
N LYS A 88 3.15 -22.57 -2.80
CA LYS A 88 3.99 -23.77 -2.84
C LYS A 88 4.02 -24.36 -4.25
N ALA A 89 5.19 -24.87 -4.63
CA ALA A 89 5.37 -25.55 -5.91
C ALA A 89 4.32 -26.64 -6.16
N ILE A 90 3.89 -26.75 -7.41
CA ILE A 90 2.92 -27.76 -7.84
C ILE A 90 3.59 -29.13 -7.87
N PRO A 91 3.03 -30.16 -7.20
CA PRO A 91 3.58 -31.51 -7.26
C PRO A 91 3.43 -32.12 -8.66
N PRO A 92 4.27 -33.09 -9.06
CA PRO A 92 4.23 -33.70 -10.39
C PRO A 92 2.89 -34.36 -10.77
N ASP A 93 2.11 -34.78 -9.78
CA ASP A 93 0.78 -35.38 -9.95
C ASP A 93 -0.33 -34.33 -10.09
N TYR A 94 0.02 -33.04 -10.09
CA TYR A 94 -0.91 -31.91 -10.13
C TYR A 94 -1.97 -31.96 -9.02
N SER A 95 -1.68 -32.66 -7.91
CA SER A 95 -2.58 -32.72 -6.77
C SER A 95 -2.63 -31.34 -6.11
N PHE A 96 -3.68 -30.58 -6.44
CA PHE A 96 -3.98 -29.33 -5.77
C PHE A 96 -4.23 -29.60 -4.28
N LYS A 97 -3.48 -28.93 -3.42
CA LYS A 97 -3.76 -28.89 -1.98
C LYS A 97 -4.16 -27.48 -1.60
N TYR A 98 -5.32 -27.35 -0.97
CA TYR A 98 -5.80 -26.08 -0.42
C TYR A 98 -4.75 -25.46 0.54
N ALA A 99 -3.96 -26.30 1.21
CA ALA A 99 -2.85 -25.92 2.08
C ALA A 99 -1.68 -25.21 1.38
N ASN A 100 -1.56 -25.29 0.04
CA ASN A 100 -0.42 -24.78 -0.72
C ASN A 100 -0.48 -23.26 -1.02
N ARG A 101 -1.57 -22.60 -0.62
CA ARG A 101 -1.75 -21.15 -0.82
C ARG A 101 -0.78 -20.37 0.07
N ALA A 102 -0.24 -19.27 -0.46
CA ALA A 102 0.42 -18.25 0.35
C ALA A 102 -0.58 -17.12 0.58
N MET A 103 -0.86 -16.78 1.84
CA MET A 103 -1.86 -15.77 2.15
C MET A 103 -1.65 -15.14 3.52
N ILE A 104 -1.88 -13.82 3.58
CA ILE A 104 -2.00 -13.05 4.81
C ILE A 104 -3.25 -12.17 4.80
N HIS A 105 -3.78 -11.84 5.97
CA HIS A 105 -4.96 -10.98 6.11
C HIS A 105 -4.94 -10.13 7.39
N THR A 106 -5.70 -9.04 7.40
CA THR A 106 -5.95 -8.21 8.60
C THR A 106 -7.25 -8.55 9.32
N GLY A 107 -8.09 -9.42 8.73
CA GLY A 107 -9.42 -9.74 9.23
C GLY A 107 -9.47 -10.53 10.54
N GLY A 108 -10.70 -10.76 10.99
CA GLY A 108 -11.07 -11.54 12.17
C GLY A 108 -12.56 -11.86 12.14
N LEU A 109 -13.04 -12.64 13.10
CA LEU A 109 -14.45 -13.06 13.17
C LEU A 109 -15.41 -11.90 13.49
N ASN A 110 -14.90 -10.85 14.13
CA ASN A 110 -15.61 -9.62 14.45
C ASN A 110 -14.60 -8.46 14.53
N THR A 111 -15.09 -7.24 14.72
CA THR A 111 -14.26 -6.02 14.75
C THR A 111 -13.26 -5.99 15.90
N ASN A 112 -13.53 -6.67 17.02
CA ASN A 112 -12.61 -6.73 18.17
C ASN A 112 -11.47 -7.75 17.95
N ASP A 113 -11.65 -8.72 17.05
CA ASP A 113 -10.64 -9.75 16.73
C ASP A 113 -9.82 -9.40 15.47
N ALA A 114 -10.35 -8.55 14.59
CA ALA A 114 -9.65 -8.06 13.43
C ALA A 114 -8.41 -7.24 13.83
N LYS A 115 -7.30 -7.44 13.11
CA LYS A 115 -6.10 -6.61 13.24
C LYS A 115 -6.32 -5.22 12.65
N PHE A 116 -7.11 -5.15 11.58
CA PHE A 116 -7.56 -3.91 10.96
C PHE A 116 -8.82 -4.16 10.14
N SER A 117 -9.80 -3.28 10.31
CA SER A 117 -10.91 -3.08 9.37
C SER A 117 -11.27 -1.60 9.34
N GLN A 118 -11.73 -1.11 8.19
CA GLN A 118 -12.11 0.31 8.06
C GLN A 118 -13.31 0.50 7.15
N LYS A 119 -14.25 1.34 7.60
CA LYS A 119 -15.33 1.87 6.76
C LYS A 119 -14.87 3.16 6.10
N TYR A 120 -15.04 3.25 4.79
CA TYR A 120 -14.60 4.34 3.93
C TYR A 120 -13.08 4.57 3.91
N GLY A 121 -12.63 5.39 2.98
CA GLY A 121 -11.22 5.76 2.82
C GLY A 121 -10.64 5.32 1.48
N TYR A 122 -9.34 5.56 1.33
CA TYR A 122 -8.57 5.12 0.18
C TYR A 122 -7.63 3.98 0.58
N PHE A 123 -7.80 2.82 -0.04
CA PHE A 123 -7.03 1.60 0.21
C PHE A 123 -6.10 1.38 -0.98
N GLU A 124 -4.80 1.43 -0.77
CA GLU A 124 -3.79 1.34 -1.83
C GLU A 124 -2.76 0.27 -1.52
N ILE A 125 -2.39 -0.49 -2.53
CA ILE A 125 -1.22 -1.37 -2.52
C ILE A 125 -0.29 -0.97 -3.65
N SER A 126 1.02 -0.96 -3.39
CA SER A 126 2.03 -0.94 -4.45
C SER A 126 2.64 -2.32 -4.60
N MET A 127 2.49 -2.93 -5.77
CA MET A 127 2.96 -4.29 -6.03
C MET A 127 3.37 -4.50 -7.48
N LYS A 128 4.17 -5.53 -7.72
CA LYS A 128 4.42 -6.11 -9.04
C LYS A 128 3.88 -7.54 -9.07
N THR A 129 3.22 -7.88 -10.17
CA THR A 129 2.74 -9.26 -10.38
C THR A 129 3.91 -10.23 -10.58
N PRO A 130 3.72 -11.54 -10.29
CA PRO A 130 4.69 -12.57 -10.67
C PRO A 130 5.08 -12.47 -12.15
N TYR A 131 6.36 -12.70 -12.48
CA TYR A 131 6.78 -12.79 -13.88
C TYR A 131 6.33 -14.11 -14.50
N ASN A 132 6.22 -14.16 -15.84
CA ASN A 132 5.71 -15.34 -16.53
C ASN A 132 6.32 -15.55 -17.93
N SER A 133 7.64 -15.38 -18.04
CA SER A 133 8.35 -15.49 -19.32
C SER A 133 8.32 -16.91 -19.89
N ASN A 134 8.38 -17.93 -19.03
CA ASN A 134 8.43 -19.34 -19.39
C ASN A 134 7.33 -20.17 -18.73
N GLY A 135 6.23 -19.55 -18.28
CA GLY A 135 5.11 -20.27 -17.66
C GLY A 135 5.26 -20.48 -16.15
N GLU A 136 6.19 -19.78 -15.51
CA GLU A 136 6.43 -19.82 -14.06
C GLU A 136 5.22 -19.38 -13.24
N SER A 137 4.31 -18.63 -13.84
CA SER A 137 3.08 -18.19 -13.19
C SER A 137 1.83 -18.67 -13.89
N ASN A 138 1.92 -19.53 -14.91
CA ASN A 138 0.72 -20.04 -15.58
C ASN A 138 -0.24 -20.67 -14.58
N GLY A 139 -1.48 -20.21 -14.57
CA GLY A 139 -2.54 -20.70 -13.69
C GLY A 139 -2.45 -20.20 -12.24
N ALA A 140 -1.39 -19.49 -11.85
CA ALA A 140 -1.34 -18.88 -10.53
C ALA A 140 -2.43 -17.81 -10.42
N TRP A 141 -3.22 -17.87 -9.34
CA TRP A 141 -4.26 -16.88 -9.06
C TRP A 141 -3.76 -15.94 -7.97
N ILE A 142 -3.57 -14.67 -8.31
CA ILE A 142 -3.16 -13.62 -7.40
C ILE A 142 -4.34 -12.73 -7.05
N ALA A 143 -4.42 -12.28 -5.80
CA ALA A 143 -5.41 -11.28 -5.43
C ALA A 143 -4.96 -10.35 -4.29
N PHE A 144 -5.31 -9.07 -4.42
CA PHE A 144 -5.49 -8.13 -3.34
C PHE A 144 -6.98 -7.82 -3.24
N TRP A 145 -7.60 -8.30 -2.18
CA TRP A 145 -9.05 -8.32 -2.03
C TRP A 145 -9.43 -8.02 -0.59
N ALA A 146 -10.72 -7.78 -0.38
CA ALA A 146 -11.25 -7.26 0.85
C ALA A 146 -12.67 -7.77 1.09
N LEU A 147 -12.98 -7.99 2.36
CA LEU A 147 -14.28 -8.46 2.80
C LEU A 147 -14.77 -7.61 3.98
N PRO A 148 -16.08 -7.36 4.11
CA PRO A 148 -16.60 -6.87 5.36
C PRO A 148 -16.48 -7.92 6.46
N ILE A 149 -16.33 -7.45 7.70
CA ILE A 149 -16.37 -8.33 8.87
C ILE A 149 -17.75 -9.01 8.97
N GLY A 150 -17.73 -10.32 9.21
CA GLY A 150 -18.92 -11.16 9.36
C GLY A 150 -19.00 -12.34 8.39
N LYS A 151 -18.18 -12.35 7.32
CA LYS A 151 -18.23 -13.40 6.30
C LYS A 151 -17.54 -14.65 6.84
N THR A 152 -18.30 -15.73 7.01
CA THR A 152 -17.81 -17.04 7.46
C THR A 152 -17.88 -18.10 6.35
N ASP A 153 -18.49 -17.76 5.22
CA ASP A 153 -18.55 -18.59 4.01
C ASP A 153 -18.19 -17.73 2.80
N ASN A 154 -17.20 -18.18 2.01
CA ASN A 154 -16.73 -17.48 0.82
C ASN A 154 -17.42 -17.95 -0.48
N SER A 155 -18.58 -18.61 -0.37
CA SER A 155 -19.42 -18.98 -1.51
C SER A 155 -20.17 -17.77 -2.07
N HIS A 156 -20.21 -17.66 -3.39
CA HIS A 156 -20.99 -16.65 -4.12
C HIS A 156 -22.40 -17.16 -4.52
N GLN A 157 -22.73 -18.40 -4.15
CA GLN A 157 -24.03 -19.04 -4.46
C GLN A 157 -24.90 -19.19 -3.20
N LEU A 158 -25.02 -18.13 -2.42
CA LEU A 158 -25.79 -18.13 -1.18
C LEU A 158 -27.21 -17.55 -1.40
N PRO A 159 -28.22 -18.00 -0.65
CA PRO A 159 -29.55 -17.38 -0.71
C PRO A 159 -29.50 -15.91 -0.24
N PRO A 160 -30.50 -15.08 -0.60
CA PRO A 160 -30.66 -13.76 -0.02
C PRO A 160 -30.70 -13.83 1.52
N GLY A 161 -30.05 -12.89 2.22
CA GLY A 161 -29.95 -12.91 3.69
C GLY A 161 -28.59 -13.34 4.24
N VAL A 162 -27.69 -13.85 3.39
CA VAL A 162 -26.32 -14.21 3.74
C VAL A 162 -25.36 -13.14 3.21
N GLN A 163 -24.18 -13.01 3.82
CA GLN A 163 -23.17 -12.04 3.39
C GLN A 163 -22.57 -12.44 2.04
N HIS A 164 -22.81 -11.62 1.01
CA HIS A 164 -22.28 -11.78 -0.35
C HIS A 164 -21.09 -10.86 -0.63
N GLU A 165 -20.97 -9.81 0.16
CA GLU A 165 -20.08 -8.69 -0.04
C GLU A 165 -18.63 -9.12 -0.20
N GLU A 166 -18.01 -8.67 -1.29
CA GLU A 166 -16.63 -8.96 -1.66
C GLU A 166 -16.09 -7.87 -2.56
N VAL A 167 -14.85 -7.44 -2.31
CA VAL A 167 -14.18 -6.44 -3.13
C VAL A 167 -12.81 -6.97 -3.53
N ASP A 168 -12.71 -7.42 -4.77
CA ASP A 168 -11.46 -7.84 -5.38
C ASP A 168 -10.82 -6.63 -6.05
N ILE A 169 -10.05 -5.86 -5.27
CA ILE A 169 -9.39 -4.63 -5.76
C ILE A 169 -8.50 -4.98 -6.96
N MET A 170 -7.69 -6.04 -6.82
CA MET A 170 -6.90 -6.65 -7.89
C MET A 170 -7.08 -8.15 -7.83
N GLU A 171 -7.49 -8.76 -8.93
CA GLU A 171 -7.54 -10.20 -9.04
C GLU A 171 -7.18 -10.67 -10.45
N LYS A 172 -6.45 -11.78 -10.54
CA LYS A 172 -6.06 -12.36 -11.82
C LYS A 172 -5.61 -13.79 -11.74
N ILE A 173 -5.97 -14.56 -12.77
CA ILE A 173 -5.30 -15.84 -13.07
C ILE A 173 -4.30 -15.61 -14.19
N MET A 174 -3.06 -15.94 -13.90
CA MET A 174 -1.92 -15.58 -14.72
C MET A 174 -1.77 -16.51 -15.94
N GLY A 175 -1.39 -15.93 -17.07
CA GLY A 175 -1.08 -16.59 -18.33
C GLY A 175 -0.02 -15.79 -19.09
N ARG A 176 0.67 -16.36 -20.07
CA ARG A 176 1.78 -15.67 -20.75
C ARG A 176 1.30 -14.48 -21.57
N HIS A 177 0.04 -14.53 -22.02
CA HIS A 177 -0.55 -13.55 -22.92
C HIS A 177 -1.45 -12.51 -22.23
N ASN A 178 -1.59 -12.54 -20.90
CA ASN A 178 -2.47 -11.62 -20.18
C ASN A 178 -1.73 -10.69 -19.22
N MET A 179 -0.41 -10.55 -19.35
CA MET A 179 0.45 -9.90 -18.35
C MET A 179 0.26 -8.39 -18.18
N ASP A 180 -0.48 -7.72 -19.07
CA ASP A 180 -0.62 -6.25 -19.10
C ASP A 180 -1.89 -5.70 -18.45
N TYR A 181 -2.70 -6.57 -17.83
CA TYR A 181 -3.90 -6.18 -17.09
C TYR A 181 -4.17 -7.08 -15.91
N THR A 182 -5.13 -6.66 -15.09
CA THR A 182 -5.79 -7.41 -14.02
C THR A 182 -7.29 -7.09 -14.06
N THR A 183 -8.09 -7.69 -13.19
CA THR A 183 -9.49 -7.33 -13.04
C THR A 183 -9.81 -6.87 -11.63
N PHE A 184 -10.86 -6.06 -11.55
CA PHE A 184 -11.59 -5.77 -10.35
C PHE A 184 -12.91 -6.52 -10.39
N ASN A 185 -13.34 -7.05 -9.26
CA ASN A 185 -14.70 -7.55 -9.06
C ASN A 185 -15.26 -6.99 -7.75
N LEU A 186 -16.55 -6.67 -7.77
CA LEU A 186 -17.32 -6.27 -6.60
C LEU A 186 -18.60 -7.08 -6.58
N GLN A 187 -18.84 -7.75 -5.45
CA GLN A 187 -20.11 -8.40 -5.16
C GLN A 187 -20.78 -7.65 -4.03
N ASP A 188 -22.06 -7.32 -4.24
CA ASP A 188 -22.87 -6.63 -3.25
C ASP A 188 -23.97 -7.56 -2.67
N TYR A 189 -24.66 -7.10 -1.63
CA TYR A 189 -25.59 -7.90 -0.83
C TYR A 189 -26.70 -8.62 -1.63
N VAL A 190 -27.20 -8.01 -2.71
CA VAL A 190 -28.26 -8.57 -3.57
C VAL A 190 -27.73 -9.14 -4.88
N ASN A 191 -26.51 -9.70 -4.86
CA ASN A 191 -25.77 -10.20 -6.02
C ASN A 191 -25.69 -9.16 -7.15
N ASN A 192 -25.42 -7.91 -6.79
CA ASN A 192 -25.04 -6.90 -7.77
C ASN A 192 -23.55 -7.07 -8.03
N GLU A 193 -23.21 -7.66 -9.17
CA GLU A 193 -21.83 -7.88 -9.58
C GLU A 193 -21.36 -6.75 -10.49
N HIS A 194 -20.22 -6.16 -10.16
CA HIS A 194 -19.50 -5.23 -11.03
C HIS A 194 -18.13 -5.78 -11.32
N GLY A 195 -17.71 -5.69 -12.58
CA GLY A 195 -16.41 -6.18 -13.02
C GLY A 195 -15.74 -5.18 -13.96
N LEU A 196 -14.44 -4.98 -13.80
CA LEU A 196 -13.66 -4.09 -14.68
C LEU A 196 -12.29 -4.70 -14.95
N LYS A 197 -11.90 -4.78 -16.22
CA LYS A 197 -10.51 -5.05 -16.62
C LYS A 197 -9.73 -3.74 -16.63
N TYR A 198 -8.56 -3.72 -15.99
CA TYR A 198 -7.73 -2.52 -15.86
C TYR A 198 -6.22 -2.87 -15.82
N PRO A 199 -5.30 -1.92 -16.12
CA PRO A 199 -5.56 -0.53 -16.44
C PRO A 199 -6.24 -0.31 -17.79
N ILE A 200 -7.04 0.75 -17.89
CA ILE A 200 -7.69 1.18 -19.15
C ILE A 200 -6.67 1.70 -20.17
N THR A 201 -5.51 2.16 -19.69
CA THR A 201 -4.36 2.54 -20.51
C THR A 201 -3.32 1.44 -20.45
N ARG A 202 -2.77 1.04 -21.60
CA ARG A 202 -1.80 -0.05 -21.68
C ARG A 202 -0.46 0.36 -21.05
N VAL A 203 0.04 -0.47 -20.11
CA VAL A 203 1.30 -0.20 -19.37
C VAL A 203 2.39 -1.26 -19.60
N GLY A 204 2.17 -2.21 -20.52
CA GLY A 204 3.04 -3.36 -20.69
C GLY A 204 2.86 -4.37 -19.55
N SER A 205 3.79 -5.32 -19.39
CA SER A 205 3.68 -6.35 -18.35
C SER A 205 3.69 -5.72 -16.95
N LEU A 206 2.68 -6.04 -16.14
CA LEU A 206 2.56 -5.66 -14.73
C LEU A 206 3.62 -6.32 -13.82
N SER A 207 4.50 -7.16 -14.38
CA SER A 207 5.65 -7.73 -13.68
C SER A 207 6.91 -6.87 -13.82
N ASN A 208 6.92 -5.87 -14.72
CA ASN A 208 8.11 -5.10 -15.05
C ASN A 208 8.41 -3.99 -14.05
N ALA A 209 7.39 -3.48 -13.35
CA ALA A 209 7.50 -2.39 -12.39
C ALA A 209 6.46 -2.56 -11.28
N PHE A 210 6.69 -1.86 -10.18
CA PHE A 210 5.64 -1.66 -9.17
C PHE A 210 4.57 -0.73 -9.73
N HIS A 211 3.32 -1.14 -9.56
CA HIS A 211 2.14 -0.34 -9.87
C HIS A 211 1.29 -0.18 -8.61
N LYS A 212 0.52 0.89 -8.55
CA LYS A 212 -0.38 1.19 -7.45
C LYS A 212 -1.80 0.79 -7.82
N TYR A 213 -2.41 -0.04 -7.00
CA TYR A 213 -3.78 -0.51 -7.15
C TYR A 213 -4.59 0.06 -6.00
N GLY A 214 -5.55 0.92 -6.32
CA GLY A 214 -6.27 1.72 -5.34
C GLY A 214 -7.77 1.52 -5.39
N LEU A 215 -8.42 1.54 -4.24
CA LEU A 215 -9.86 1.61 -4.08
C LEU A 215 -10.21 2.81 -3.20
N TYR A 216 -10.95 3.77 -3.75
CA TYR A 216 -11.54 4.84 -2.98
C TYR A 216 -12.99 4.51 -2.66
N TRP A 217 -13.26 4.20 -1.39
CA TRP A 217 -14.61 4.04 -0.87
C TRP A 217 -15.02 5.29 -0.10
N ARG A 218 -15.82 6.16 -0.73
CA ARG A 218 -16.17 7.47 -0.19
C ARG A 218 -17.50 7.44 0.56
N ASP A 219 -17.59 8.29 1.56
CA ASP A 219 -18.86 8.70 2.15
C ASP A 219 -19.43 9.89 1.34
N ASP A 220 -20.45 9.61 0.54
CA ASP A 220 -21.18 10.62 -0.25
C ASP A 220 -22.57 10.94 0.33
N GLY A 221 -22.84 10.52 1.57
CA GLY A 221 -24.13 10.68 2.23
C GLY A 221 -25.17 9.62 1.86
N SER A 222 -24.85 8.66 0.98
CA SER A 222 -25.68 7.45 0.81
C SER A 222 -25.46 6.46 1.96
N ALA A 223 -26.30 5.43 2.07
CA ALA A 223 -26.26 4.47 3.19
C ALA A 223 -24.90 3.75 3.32
N ASP A 224 -24.36 3.31 2.19
CA ASP A 224 -23.14 2.50 2.13
C ASP A 224 -22.00 3.17 1.35
N GLY A 225 -22.24 4.32 0.72
CA GLY A 225 -21.23 5.08 0.00
C GLY A 225 -21.02 4.60 -1.45
N THR A 226 -19.95 5.13 -2.05
CA THR A 226 -19.60 4.89 -3.46
C THR A 226 -18.13 4.46 -3.56
N MET A 227 -17.84 3.51 -4.44
CA MET A 227 -16.50 3.00 -4.71
C MET A 227 -15.97 3.44 -6.07
N GLN A 228 -14.69 3.78 -6.16
CA GLN A 228 -13.98 4.10 -7.40
C GLN A 228 -12.59 3.45 -7.38
N LEU A 229 -12.23 2.78 -8.46
CA LEU A 229 -10.90 2.16 -8.63
C LEU A 229 -9.88 3.14 -9.16
N PHE A 230 -8.62 2.90 -8.81
CA PHE A 230 -7.46 3.65 -9.27
C PHE A 230 -6.35 2.70 -9.67
N PHE A 231 -5.62 3.07 -10.73
CA PHE A 231 -4.37 2.43 -11.14
C PHE A 231 -3.34 3.53 -11.36
N ASP A 232 -2.21 3.46 -10.65
CA ASP A 232 -1.17 4.49 -10.65
C ASP A 232 -1.71 5.92 -10.40
N GLY A 233 -2.70 6.03 -9.50
CA GLY A 233 -3.37 7.30 -9.17
C GLY A 233 -4.38 7.78 -10.22
N ILE A 234 -4.60 7.03 -11.29
CA ILE A 234 -5.58 7.36 -12.34
C ILE A 234 -6.88 6.58 -12.10
N PRO A 235 -8.06 7.24 -12.04
CA PRO A 235 -9.33 6.56 -11.88
C PRO A 235 -9.62 5.61 -13.05
N GLN A 236 -10.17 4.44 -12.74
CA GLN A 236 -10.48 3.38 -13.68
C GLN A 236 -11.99 3.15 -13.77
N GLY A 237 -12.57 3.24 -14.96
CA GLY A 237 -14.02 3.06 -15.15
C GLY A 237 -14.86 4.13 -14.43
N ASN A 238 -16.14 3.80 -14.21
CA ASN A 238 -17.07 4.67 -13.50
C ASN A 238 -17.10 4.32 -12.00
N GLU A 239 -17.66 5.24 -11.21
CA GLU A 239 -17.94 5.03 -9.80
C GLU A 239 -19.12 4.06 -9.60
N PHE A 240 -19.07 3.27 -8.54
CA PHE A 240 -20.09 2.27 -8.18
C PHE A 240 -20.76 2.65 -6.87
N LYS A 241 -22.04 3.00 -6.92
CA LYS A 241 -22.82 3.23 -5.70
C LYS A 241 -23.20 1.87 -5.09
N LEU A 242 -22.84 1.66 -3.84
CA LEU A 242 -23.18 0.42 -3.14
C LEU A 242 -24.67 0.39 -2.83
N ASN A 243 -25.25 -0.81 -2.93
CA ASN A 243 -26.64 -1.13 -2.63
C ASN A 243 -27.65 -0.21 -3.35
N ASP A 244 -27.41 0.05 -4.63
CA ASP A 244 -28.22 0.94 -5.45
C ASP A 244 -29.58 0.36 -5.90
N LYS A 245 -29.82 -0.94 -5.65
CA LYS A 245 -31.07 -1.65 -5.98
C LYS A 245 -32.07 -1.65 -4.81
N PRO A 246 -33.39 -1.73 -5.08
CA PRO A 246 -34.40 -1.89 -4.04
C PRO A 246 -34.11 -3.12 -3.15
N ASN A 247 -34.33 -2.99 -1.84
CA ASN A 247 -34.09 -4.02 -0.81
C ASN A 247 -32.61 -4.43 -0.63
N ALA A 248 -31.68 -3.74 -1.28
CA ALA A 248 -30.25 -3.87 -1.02
C ALA A 248 -29.93 -3.13 0.29
N ASN A 249 -30.09 -3.82 1.42
CA ASN A 249 -29.78 -3.27 2.75
C ASN A 249 -28.72 -4.15 3.39
N SER A 250 -27.46 -3.97 2.99
CA SER A 250 -26.35 -4.71 3.60
C SER A 250 -26.25 -4.39 5.08
N PRO A 251 -26.30 -5.40 5.97
CA PRO A 251 -25.91 -5.20 7.36
C PRO A 251 -24.39 -5.23 7.55
N TYR A 252 -23.59 -5.41 6.49
CA TYR A 252 -22.17 -5.75 6.58
C TYR A 252 -21.23 -4.61 6.18
N TRP A 253 -21.58 -3.78 5.19
CA TRP A 253 -20.74 -2.62 4.81
C TRP A 253 -20.49 -1.64 5.96
N LYS A 254 -21.42 -1.52 6.91
CA LYS A 254 -21.21 -0.72 8.13
C LYS A 254 -20.04 -1.18 9.00
N ASN A 255 -19.63 -2.44 8.89
CA ASN A 255 -18.52 -3.01 9.67
C ASN A 255 -17.13 -2.63 9.10
N GLY A 256 -17.10 -2.02 7.92
CA GLY A 256 -15.87 -1.76 7.18
C GLY A 256 -15.26 -3.03 6.58
N ILE A 257 -14.24 -2.85 5.75
CA ILE A 257 -13.53 -3.94 5.08
C ILE A 257 -12.17 -4.21 5.73
N TYR A 258 -11.78 -5.49 5.77
CA TYR A 258 -10.42 -5.92 6.08
C TYR A 258 -9.72 -6.42 4.82
N LEU A 259 -8.38 -6.47 4.86
CA LEU A 259 -7.56 -6.74 3.68
C LEU A 259 -7.07 -8.19 3.66
N ILE A 260 -6.96 -8.76 2.47
CA ILE A 260 -6.42 -10.09 2.20
C ILE A 260 -5.48 -10.02 1.00
N LEU A 261 -4.30 -10.62 1.14
CA LEU A 261 -3.31 -10.78 0.07
C LEU A 261 -3.05 -12.26 -0.13
N GLN A 262 -3.17 -12.75 -1.36
CA GLN A 262 -3.06 -14.18 -1.62
C GLN A 262 -2.45 -14.55 -2.97
N VAL A 263 -1.83 -15.73 -2.98
CA VAL A 263 -1.45 -16.48 -4.17
C VAL A 263 -1.98 -17.91 -4.03
N ILE A 264 -2.83 -18.32 -4.96
CA ILE A 264 -3.30 -19.71 -5.11
C ILE A 264 -2.50 -20.34 -6.25
N PRO A 265 -1.64 -21.33 -5.98
CA PRO A 265 -0.74 -21.89 -6.99
C PRO A 265 -1.43 -22.41 -8.25
N CYS A 266 -2.50 -23.20 -8.09
CA CYS A 266 -3.25 -23.73 -9.22
C CYS A 266 -4.70 -23.99 -8.78
N PRO A 267 -5.61 -23.02 -8.91
CA PRO A 267 -7.02 -23.28 -8.65
C PRO A 267 -7.54 -24.29 -9.68
N ARG A 268 -8.35 -25.26 -9.24
CA ARG A 268 -9.02 -26.21 -10.14
C ARG A 268 -10.08 -25.49 -10.97
N ILE A 269 -9.67 -24.75 -11.98
CA ILE A 269 -10.57 -24.24 -13.01
C ILE A 269 -10.57 -25.26 -14.13
N ASN A 270 -11.29 -26.35 -13.88
CA ASN A 270 -11.53 -27.37 -14.88
C ASN A 270 -12.33 -26.73 -16.04
N LYS A 271 -11.63 -26.47 -17.14
CA LYS A 271 -12.10 -26.29 -18.54
C LYS A 271 -11.99 -24.89 -19.16
N SER A 272 -11.70 -23.80 -18.43
CA SER A 272 -11.32 -22.52 -19.06
C SER A 272 -10.73 -21.56 -18.02
N PRO A 273 -9.42 -21.30 -18.01
CA PRO A 273 -8.83 -20.37 -17.05
C PRO A 273 -9.50 -18.99 -17.18
N TRP A 274 -10.00 -18.46 -16.06
CA TRP A 274 -10.64 -17.16 -16.01
C TRP A 274 -9.63 -16.03 -16.34
N ALA A 275 -10.15 -14.89 -16.82
CA ALA A 275 -9.36 -13.70 -17.17
C ALA A 275 -8.14 -13.96 -18.09
N GLY A 276 -8.28 -14.88 -19.05
CA GLY A 276 -7.22 -15.18 -20.02
C GLY A 276 -5.99 -15.86 -19.42
N GLY A 277 -6.15 -16.54 -18.28
CA GLY A 277 -5.10 -17.35 -17.68
C GLY A 277 -4.73 -18.58 -18.52
N GLU A 278 -3.71 -19.30 -18.07
CA GLU A 278 -3.29 -20.57 -18.66
C GLU A 278 -3.36 -21.72 -17.64
N SER A 279 -3.29 -22.96 -18.11
CA SER A 279 -3.20 -24.13 -17.22
C SER A 279 -1.89 -24.13 -16.44
N CYS A 280 -1.93 -24.58 -15.19
CA CYS A 280 -0.73 -24.73 -14.39
C CYS A 280 0.20 -25.83 -14.92
N SER A 281 1.49 -25.69 -14.59
CA SER A 281 2.57 -26.64 -14.89
C SER A 281 3.38 -26.91 -13.61
N SER A 282 4.38 -27.80 -13.68
CA SER A 282 5.36 -27.96 -12.60
C SER A 282 6.21 -26.71 -12.34
N LEU A 283 6.23 -25.74 -13.27
CA LEU A 283 6.91 -24.45 -13.09
C LEU A 283 6.05 -23.44 -12.33
N THR A 284 4.74 -23.66 -12.21
CA THR A 284 3.83 -22.69 -11.61
C THR A 284 4.23 -22.37 -10.17
N THR A 285 4.30 -21.08 -9.85
CA THR A 285 4.77 -20.46 -8.59
C THR A 285 6.25 -20.71 -8.24
N ASN A 286 7.03 -21.33 -9.12
CA ASN A 286 8.45 -21.57 -8.88
C ASN A 286 9.26 -20.28 -9.08
N ASN A 287 9.88 -19.79 -8.01
CA ASN A 287 10.69 -18.57 -7.94
C ASN A 287 10.05 -17.29 -8.54
N SER A 288 8.73 -17.25 -8.68
CA SER A 288 7.98 -16.10 -9.19
C SER A 288 6.95 -15.62 -8.16
N PRO A 289 7.39 -14.91 -7.10
CA PRO A 289 6.49 -14.40 -6.07
C PRO A 289 5.66 -13.22 -6.57
N LEU A 290 4.51 -12.99 -5.95
CA LEU A 290 3.85 -11.68 -5.94
C LEU A 290 4.64 -10.80 -4.97
N ILE A 291 5.06 -9.62 -5.40
CA ILE A 291 5.97 -8.77 -4.61
C ILE A 291 5.27 -7.44 -4.32
N ILE A 292 5.21 -7.09 -3.04
CA ILE A 292 4.50 -5.93 -2.52
C ILE A 292 5.51 -4.99 -1.86
N ASP A 293 5.51 -3.72 -2.28
CA ASP A 293 6.32 -2.64 -1.71
C ASP A 293 5.67 -2.07 -0.44
N TYR A 294 4.38 -1.72 -0.53
CA TYR A 294 3.62 -1.28 0.64
C TYR A 294 2.12 -1.55 0.51
N VAL A 295 1.45 -1.57 1.66
CA VAL A 295 0.00 -1.42 1.79
C VAL A 295 -0.28 -0.18 2.63
N ARG A 296 -1.15 0.72 2.17
CA ARG A 296 -1.52 1.95 2.88
C ARG A 296 -3.02 2.19 2.79
N VAL A 297 -3.60 2.60 3.90
CA VAL A 297 -5.00 2.98 3.99
C VAL A 297 -5.11 4.35 4.61
N TYR A 298 -5.94 5.17 3.99
CA TYR A 298 -6.16 6.56 4.38
C TYR A 298 -7.63 6.78 4.71
N LYS A 299 -7.89 7.71 5.62
CA LYS A 299 -9.23 8.20 5.93
C LYS A 299 -9.34 9.68 5.54
N GLU A 300 -10.49 10.06 5.02
CA GLU A 300 -10.84 11.46 4.83
C GLU A 300 -11.11 12.13 6.18
N VAL A 301 -10.41 13.23 6.46
CA VAL A 301 -10.66 14.06 7.64
C VAL A 301 -10.79 15.53 7.26
N PRO A 302 -11.51 16.35 8.04
CA PRO A 302 -11.55 17.78 7.83
C PRO A 302 -10.14 18.39 7.82
N LEU A 303 -9.87 19.26 6.85
CA LEU A 303 -8.70 20.11 6.86
C LEU A 303 -8.93 21.21 7.90
N VAL A 304 -8.53 20.95 9.14
CA VAL A 304 -8.51 21.99 10.17
C VAL A 304 -7.47 23.03 9.76
N ARG A 305 -7.94 24.15 9.19
CA ARG A 305 -7.09 25.34 9.04
C ARG A 305 -6.71 25.77 10.45
N GLN A 306 -5.44 25.66 10.80
CA GLN A 306 -4.94 26.38 11.97
C GLN A 306 -5.23 27.86 11.69
N THR A 307 -6.09 28.47 12.50
CA THR A 307 -6.15 29.93 12.54
C THR A 307 -4.73 30.39 12.87
N PRO A 308 -4.17 31.37 12.14
CA PRO A 308 -2.90 31.95 12.54
C PRO A 308 -3.02 32.32 14.02
N LYS A 309 -2.14 31.76 14.85
CA LYS A 309 -2.02 32.22 16.23
C LYS A 309 -1.88 33.74 16.14
N PRO A 310 -2.70 34.53 16.85
CA PRO A 310 -2.54 35.98 16.84
C PRO A 310 -1.06 36.26 17.10
N ILE A 311 -0.42 36.98 16.17
CA ILE A 311 0.91 37.50 16.43
C ILE A 311 0.78 38.23 17.77
N PRO A 312 1.55 37.87 18.81
CA PRO A 312 1.51 38.60 20.06
C PRO A 312 1.73 40.07 19.71
N THR A 313 0.72 40.89 19.96
CA THR A 313 0.85 42.33 19.81
C THR A 313 2.03 42.71 20.68
N SER A 314 3.15 43.13 20.08
CA SER A 314 4.30 43.58 20.82
C SER A 314 3.80 44.66 21.77
N THR A 315 3.79 44.35 23.07
CA THR A 315 3.58 45.37 24.09
C THR A 315 4.65 46.43 23.82
N PRO A 316 4.30 47.72 23.66
CA PRO A 316 5.29 48.75 23.46
C PRO A 316 6.34 48.62 24.56
N THR A 317 7.58 48.38 24.17
CA THR A 317 8.72 48.33 25.08
C THR A 317 8.69 49.62 25.89
N PRO A 318 8.71 49.57 27.24
CA PRO A 318 8.86 50.77 28.05
C PRO A 318 10.13 51.51 27.59
N PRO A 319 10.13 52.84 27.53
CA PRO A 319 11.33 53.59 27.15
C PRO A 319 12.49 53.17 28.05
N ILE A 320 13.58 52.75 27.43
CA ILE A 320 14.83 52.42 28.12
C ILE A 320 15.28 53.69 28.84
N GLN A 321 15.22 53.68 30.17
CA GLN A 321 15.93 54.63 31.01
C GLN A 321 17.43 54.30 30.87
N LEU A 322 18.14 55.09 30.07
CA LEU A 322 19.60 55.05 30.02
C LEU A 322 20.13 55.45 31.40
N GLN A 323 20.69 54.49 32.14
CA GLN A 323 21.61 54.81 33.23
C GLN A 323 22.97 55.14 32.61
N ASP A 324 23.46 56.34 32.90
CA ASP A 324 24.62 57.03 32.30
C ASP A 324 26.01 56.35 32.41
N ASN A 325 26.10 55.05 32.74
CA ASN A 325 27.39 54.44 33.09
C ASN A 325 27.90 53.34 32.13
N THR A 326 27.26 53.08 30.98
CA THR A 326 27.70 52.02 30.05
C THR A 326 28.53 52.50 28.86
N LEU A 327 28.63 53.81 28.59
CA LEU A 327 29.41 54.32 27.46
C LEU A 327 30.93 54.28 27.70
N ALA A 328 31.38 54.41 28.95
CA ALA A 328 32.81 54.36 29.29
C ALA A 328 33.40 52.94 29.23
N GLN A 329 32.61 51.90 29.49
CA GLN A 329 33.09 50.50 29.44
C GLN A 329 33.17 49.95 28.02
N ILE A 330 32.33 50.42 27.10
CA ILE A 330 32.32 49.94 25.71
C ILE A 330 33.43 50.59 24.88
N ILE A 331 33.77 51.87 25.13
CA ILE A 331 34.85 52.56 24.41
C ILE A 331 36.24 52.05 24.82
N GLY A 332 36.43 51.65 26.09
CA GLY A 332 37.68 51.07 26.58
C GLY A 332 38.01 49.71 25.95
N PHE A 333 37.00 48.89 25.64
CA PHE A 333 37.20 47.57 25.03
C PHE A 333 37.55 47.64 23.54
N VAL A 334 37.06 48.65 22.81
CA VAL A 334 37.29 48.78 21.36
C VAL A 334 38.67 49.35 21.03
N LEU A 335 39.26 50.18 21.91
CA LEU A 335 40.59 50.75 21.69
C LEU A 335 41.73 49.77 21.97
N ILE A 336 41.56 48.78 22.85
CA ILE A 336 42.58 47.77 23.15
C ILE A 336 42.74 46.77 22.00
N THR A 337 41.66 46.41 21.30
CA THR A 337 41.69 45.47 20.16
C THR A 337 42.35 46.06 18.91
N PHE A 338 42.25 47.38 18.69
CA PHE A 338 42.90 48.04 17.55
C PHE A 338 44.42 48.22 17.73
N ALA A 339 44.91 48.40 18.96
CA ALA A 339 46.34 48.53 19.23
C ALA A 339 47.10 47.19 19.09
N ILE A 340 46.46 46.05 19.44
CA ILE A 340 47.08 44.72 19.32
C ILE A 340 47.10 44.24 17.85
N GLY A 341 46.08 44.59 17.05
CA GLY A 341 46.03 44.25 15.63
C GLY A 341 47.08 44.98 14.76
N TYR A 342 47.48 46.19 15.15
CA TYR A 342 48.46 46.98 14.39
C TYR A 342 49.93 46.55 14.68
N ALA A 343 50.21 46.02 15.87
CA ALA A 343 51.55 45.56 16.26
C ALA A 343 51.94 44.19 15.65
N LEU A 344 50.98 43.37 15.23
CA LEU A 344 51.23 42.02 14.70
C LEU A 344 51.37 41.97 13.16
N LYS A 345 51.10 43.07 12.45
CA LYS A 345 51.20 43.13 10.98
C LYS A 345 52.56 43.64 10.45
N ASN A 346 53.48 44.01 11.34
CA ASN A 346 54.83 44.51 10.99
C ASN A 346 56.00 43.63 11.51
N LYS A 347 55.76 42.36 11.85
CA LYS A 347 56.83 41.38 12.08
C LYS A 347 56.45 40.00 11.54
N LYS A 348 56.55 39.82 10.23
CA LYS A 348 57.18 38.67 9.53
C LYS A 348 56.86 38.70 8.04
#